data_AF-A0A2U2DHH4-F1
#
_entry.id   AF-A0A2U2DHH4-F1
#
_cell.length_a   1.000
_cell.length_b   1.000
_cell.length_c   1.000
_cell.angle_alpha   90.00
_cell.angle_beta   90.00
_cell.angle_gamma   90.00
#
_symmetry.space_group_name_H-M   'P 1'
#
loop_
_entity.id
_entity.type
_entity.pdbx_description
1 polymer ?
#
loop_
_entity_poly.entity_id
_entity_poly.type
_entity_poly.pdbx_seq_one_letter_code
_entity_poly.pdbx_strand_id
1 'polypeptide(L)'
;MKPLCQIPSPYGLLIDVFHDPERSTDPDLCYFHNLEDCMTLAGVHGDINRKRCAEEFRRQSAAGSITFELFLKHGGRKASYADLTKPATSIYKTMPRTAGMEVPIENWVTLVMDAPDWYHRSAALLGPVSSCIEEAKTWDTPEPLQGPVVVIGVMHLLTAALEHLHEKEIDCLEAAAFYSLSLHDEWSSAGLNWLEPIRSTWLADWLTARPQFVEFARLCRIVNPDLPAWIAGDRT
;
A
#
# COMPACT_ATOMS: atom_id res chain seq x y z
N MET A 1 17.45 21.56 10.93
CA MET A 1 17.78 21.34 9.50
C MET A 1 16.48 21.12 8.75
N LYS A 2 16.35 21.62 7.51
CA LYS A 2 15.16 21.31 6.68
C LYS A 2 15.42 19.98 5.93
N PRO A 3 14.38 19.17 5.68
CA PRO A 3 14.54 17.97 4.89
C PRO A 3 14.94 18.31 3.44
N LEU A 4 15.79 17.48 2.85
CA LEU A 4 16.20 17.54 1.45
C LEU A 4 15.05 17.08 0.54
N CYS A 5 14.45 15.93 0.88
CA CYS A 5 13.32 15.34 0.19
C CYS A 5 12.56 14.40 1.14
N GLN A 6 11.51 13.78 0.63
CA GLN A 6 10.78 12.72 1.31
C GLN A 6 10.81 11.44 0.47
N ILE A 7 10.82 10.30 1.14
CA ILE A 7 10.71 8.98 0.50
C ILE A 7 9.58 8.17 1.14
N PRO A 8 8.95 7.23 0.41
CA PRO A 8 7.93 6.37 0.99
C PRO A 8 8.54 5.37 1.98
N SER A 9 7.86 5.16 3.09
CA SER A 9 8.13 4.06 4.01
C SER A 9 7.29 2.82 3.64
N PRO A 10 7.70 1.61 4.09
CA PRO A 10 6.92 0.39 3.90
C PRO A 10 5.49 0.45 4.49
N TYR A 11 5.22 1.38 5.40
CA TYR A 11 3.95 1.46 6.16
C TYR A 11 3.03 2.60 5.70
N GLY A 12 3.25 3.11 4.49
CA GLY A 12 2.36 4.05 3.81
C GLY A 12 2.41 5.50 4.29
N LEU A 13 3.52 5.87 4.92
CA LEU A 13 3.86 7.24 5.29
C LEU A 13 5.12 7.70 4.55
N LEU A 14 5.17 8.98 4.18
CA LEU A 14 6.40 9.62 3.74
C LEU A 14 7.29 9.94 4.95
N ILE A 15 8.59 9.77 4.77
CA ILE A 15 9.61 10.08 5.78
C ILE A 15 10.60 11.10 5.24
N ASP A 16 11.12 11.94 6.11
CA ASP A 16 12.05 13.00 5.75
C ASP A 16 13.48 12.46 5.59
N VAL A 17 14.15 12.88 4.52
CA VAL A 17 15.58 12.65 4.30
C VAL A 17 16.33 13.96 4.58
N PHE A 18 17.32 13.90 5.46
CA PHE A 18 18.23 14.99 5.75
C PHE A 18 19.61 14.68 5.17
N HIS A 19 20.35 15.72 4.79
CA HIS A 19 21.71 15.59 4.27
C HIS A 19 22.62 16.59 4.99
N ASP A 20 23.71 16.07 5.55
CA ASP A 20 24.76 16.83 6.22
C ASP A 20 26.13 16.35 5.71
N PRO A 21 26.74 17.07 4.76
CA PRO A 21 28.00 16.64 4.15
C PRO A 21 29.19 16.71 5.12
N GLU A 22 29.07 17.40 6.25
CA GLU A 22 30.12 17.51 7.27
C GLU A 22 30.05 16.37 8.30
N ARG A 23 28.98 15.57 8.28
CA ARG A 23 28.71 14.55 9.29
C ARG A 23 29.67 13.37 9.25
N SER A 24 30.12 12.98 8.06
CA SER A 24 30.94 11.80 7.82
C SER A 24 31.86 12.01 6.63
N THR A 25 33.01 11.34 6.63
CA THR A 25 33.86 11.23 5.43
C THR A 25 33.31 10.25 4.40
N ASP A 26 32.39 9.38 4.82
CA ASP A 26 31.64 8.48 3.94
C ASP A 26 30.37 9.20 3.45
N PRO A 27 30.23 9.47 2.13
CA PRO A 27 29.08 10.17 1.55
C PRO A 27 27.74 9.50 1.85
N ASP A 28 27.68 8.18 1.98
CA ASP A 28 26.41 7.47 2.21
C ASP A 28 25.90 7.68 3.63
N LEU A 29 26.80 7.95 4.58
CA LEU A 29 26.46 8.25 5.98
C LEU A 29 26.11 9.73 6.20
N CYS A 30 26.22 10.57 5.17
CA CYS A 30 25.80 11.96 5.21
C CYS A 30 24.27 12.10 5.08
N TYR A 31 23.58 11.06 4.63
CA TYR A 31 22.12 11.00 4.56
C TYR A 31 21.53 10.32 5.79
N PHE A 32 20.44 10.87 6.32
CA PHE A 32 19.82 10.33 7.53
C PHE A 32 18.37 10.73 7.70
N HIS A 33 17.70 10.05 8.63
CA HIS A 33 16.35 10.33 9.06
C HIS A 33 16.33 10.84 10.50
N ASN A 34 15.27 11.56 10.86
CA ASN A 34 15.03 11.89 12.26
C ASN A 34 14.54 10.63 13.02
N LEU A 35 14.45 10.72 14.36
CA LEU A 35 14.06 9.57 15.18
C LEU A 35 12.63 9.09 14.92
N GLU A 36 11.69 10.01 14.67
CA GLU A 36 10.30 9.65 14.37
C GLU A 36 10.20 8.85 13.06
N ASP A 37 10.95 9.26 12.05
CA ASP A 37 11.02 8.60 10.75
C ASP A 37 11.74 7.26 10.82
N CYS A 38 12.81 7.14 11.63
CA CYS A 38 13.42 5.85 11.95
C CYS A 38 12.43 4.91 12.62
N MET A 39 11.59 5.41 13.54
CA MET A 39 10.53 4.62 14.16
C MET A 39 9.45 4.20 13.15
N THR A 40 9.09 5.07 12.21
CA THR A 40 8.19 4.73 11.09
C THR A 40 8.79 3.62 10.23
N LEU A 41 10.03 3.78 9.74
CA LEU A 41 10.75 2.76 8.96
C LEU A 41 10.87 1.42 9.69
N ALA A 42 11.08 1.49 11.00
CA ALA A 42 11.18 0.31 11.85
C ALA A 42 9.80 -0.23 12.30
N GLY A 43 8.69 0.33 11.81
CA GLY A 43 7.33 -0.17 12.06
C GLY A 43 6.79 0.08 13.47
N VAL A 44 7.41 0.96 14.27
CA VAL A 44 6.95 1.28 15.63
C VAL A 44 5.65 2.09 15.58
N HIS A 45 4.55 1.42 15.89
CA HIS A 45 3.20 2.00 15.84
C HIS A 45 2.68 2.39 17.23
N GLY A 46 1.92 3.50 17.28
CA GLY A 46 1.21 3.98 18.45
C GLY A 46 2.02 4.90 19.36
N ASP A 47 1.37 5.95 19.86
CA ASP A 47 2.00 7.03 20.66
C ASP A 47 2.76 6.53 21.89
N ILE A 48 2.20 5.55 22.60
CA ILE A 48 2.81 5.02 23.83
C ILE A 48 4.12 4.30 23.51
N ASN A 49 4.11 3.46 22.47
CA ASN A 49 5.30 2.72 22.04
C ASN A 49 6.37 3.66 21.49
N ARG A 50 5.97 4.64 20.67
CA ARG A 50 6.88 5.67 20.13
C ARG A 50 7.54 6.48 21.23
N LYS A 51 6.78 6.94 22.24
CA LYS A 51 7.34 7.65 23.40
C LYS A 51 8.37 6.82 24.15
N ARG A 52 8.04 5.56 24.48
CA ARG A 52 8.96 4.63 25.17
C ARG A 52 10.21 4.35 24.35
N CYS A 53 10.05 4.15 23.05
CA CYS A 53 11.14 3.96 22.10
C CYS A 53 12.08 5.18 22.07
N ALA A 54 11.53 6.39 21.99
CA ALA A 54 12.32 7.61 21.98
C ALA A 54 13.07 7.86 23.29
N GLU A 55 12.45 7.58 24.44
CA GLU A 55 13.10 7.65 25.75
C GLU A 55 14.27 6.67 25.87
N GLU A 56 14.07 5.42 25.45
CA GLU A 56 15.14 4.42 25.49
C GLU A 56 16.26 4.75 24.49
N PHE A 57 15.93 5.26 23.31
CA PHE A 57 16.89 5.72 22.32
C PHE A 57 17.81 6.80 22.89
N ARG A 58 17.24 7.83 23.54
CA ARG A 58 18.03 8.91 24.17
C ARG A 58 18.95 8.40 25.28
N ARG A 59 18.52 7.36 26.00
CA ARG A 59 19.33 6.74 27.07
C ARG A 59 20.49 5.93 26.49
N GLN A 60 20.26 5.16 25.42
CA GLN A 60 21.27 4.29 24.81
C GLN A 60 22.22 5.03 23.87
N SER A 61 21.78 6.11 23.23
CA SER A 61 22.61 6.92 22.33
C SER A 61 23.85 7.48 23.03
N ALA A 62 23.70 7.86 24.31
CA ALA A 62 24.80 8.30 25.16
C ALA A 62 25.86 7.21 25.43
N ALA A 63 25.50 5.93 25.28
CA ALA A 63 26.36 4.77 25.49
C ALA A 63 26.98 4.21 24.20
N GLY A 64 26.61 4.75 23.03
CA GLY A 64 27.24 4.42 21.74
C GLY A 64 26.78 3.11 21.09
N SER A 65 25.73 2.44 21.59
CA SER A 65 25.19 1.22 20.97
C SER A 65 23.68 1.35 20.72
N ILE A 66 23.29 1.73 19.51
CA ILE A 66 21.89 1.64 19.07
C ILE A 66 21.81 0.58 17.99
N THR A 67 21.02 -0.45 18.25
CA THR A 67 20.75 -1.52 17.29
C THR A 67 19.27 -1.53 16.94
N PHE A 68 18.90 -2.19 15.84
CA PHE A 68 17.50 -2.32 15.42
C PHE A 68 16.62 -3.03 16.45
N GLU A 69 17.21 -3.81 17.37
CA GLU A 69 16.51 -4.50 18.46
C GLU A 69 15.77 -3.54 19.38
N LEU A 70 16.27 -2.30 19.50
CA LEU A 70 15.57 -1.25 20.25
C LEU A 70 14.17 -1.03 19.69
N PHE A 71 14.02 -0.92 18.37
CA PHE A 71 12.71 -0.71 17.75
C PHE A 71 11.82 -1.94 17.91
N LEU A 72 12.35 -3.14 17.71
CA LEU A 72 11.60 -4.39 17.90
C LEU A 72 11.01 -4.52 19.31
N LYS A 73 11.77 -4.12 20.34
CA LYS A 73 11.31 -4.13 21.74
C LYS A 73 10.09 -3.23 21.98
N HIS A 74 9.93 -2.17 21.17
CA HIS A 74 8.84 -1.23 21.28
C HIS A 74 7.76 -1.46 20.21
N GLY A 75 7.59 -2.69 19.74
CA GLY A 75 6.55 -3.05 18.78
C GLY A 75 6.89 -2.71 17.32
N GLY A 76 8.15 -2.36 17.05
CA GLY A 76 8.67 -2.28 15.70
C GLY A 76 8.71 -3.65 15.02
N ARG A 77 8.77 -3.61 13.69
CA ARG A 77 8.87 -4.78 12.82
C ARG A 77 9.78 -4.45 11.64
N LYS A 78 10.58 -5.44 11.23
CA LYS A 78 11.26 -5.38 9.94
C LYS A 78 10.20 -5.36 8.83
N ALA A 79 10.45 -4.60 7.77
CA ALA A 79 9.63 -4.64 6.57
C ALA A 79 9.45 -6.11 6.13
N SER A 80 8.22 -6.47 5.81
CA SER A 80 7.91 -7.80 5.29
C SER A 80 8.11 -7.80 3.78
N TYR A 81 8.37 -8.97 3.23
CA TYR A 81 8.45 -9.21 1.80
C TYR A 81 7.56 -10.39 1.47
N ALA A 82 6.81 -10.32 0.38
CA ALA A 82 6.02 -11.44 -0.12
C ALA A 82 6.25 -11.58 -1.63
N ASP A 83 6.70 -12.75 -2.07
CA ASP A 83 6.97 -13.01 -3.48
C ASP A 83 5.70 -12.88 -4.33
N LEU A 84 5.81 -12.15 -5.44
CA LEU A 84 4.78 -12.08 -6.47
C LEU A 84 5.05 -13.15 -7.53
N THR A 85 4.48 -14.33 -7.31
CA THR A 85 4.56 -15.41 -8.28
C THR A 85 3.84 -15.01 -9.56
N LYS A 86 4.46 -15.24 -10.72
CA LYS A 86 3.85 -14.87 -12.01
C LYS A 86 2.60 -15.72 -12.26
N PRO A 87 1.45 -15.09 -12.56
CA PRO A 87 0.22 -15.82 -12.84
C PRO A 87 0.27 -16.63 -14.13
N ALA A 88 -0.42 -17.77 -14.11
CA ALA A 88 -0.50 -18.68 -15.25
C ALA A 88 -1.26 -18.07 -16.43
N THR A 89 -2.31 -17.29 -16.14
CA THR A 89 -3.14 -16.61 -17.12
C THR A 89 -3.02 -15.10 -16.94
N SER A 90 -2.99 -14.34 -18.03
CA SER A 90 -2.99 -12.86 -17.97
C SER A 90 -4.41 -12.33 -18.15
N ILE A 91 -4.90 -11.58 -17.17
CA ILE A 91 -6.18 -10.87 -17.25
C ILE A 91 -6.13 -9.87 -18.41
N TYR A 92 -5.06 -9.09 -18.55
CA TYR A 92 -4.92 -8.09 -19.62
C TYR A 92 -5.13 -8.67 -21.02
N LYS A 93 -4.62 -9.89 -21.28
CA LYS A 93 -4.79 -10.58 -22.57
C LYS A 93 -6.20 -11.11 -22.80
N THR A 94 -6.95 -11.36 -21.74
CA THR A 94 -8.34 -11.87 -21.83
C THR A 94 -9.38 -10.76 -21.90
N MET A 95 -9.01 -9.51 -21.61
CA MET A 95 -9.97 -8.39 -21.61
C MET A 95 -10.52 -8.12 -23.03
N PRO A 96 -11.82 -7.81 -23.14
CA PRO A 96 -12.43 -7.46 -24.42
C PRO A 96 -11.81 -6.18 -24.98
N ARG A 97 -11.41 -6.21 -26.26
CA ARG A 97 -10.87 -5.04 -26.98
C ARG A 97 -11.88 -4.38 -27.92
N THR A 98 -13.08 -4.92 -27.99
CA THR A 98 -14.16 -4.38 -28.83
C THR A 98 -14.77 -3.11 -28.23
N ALA A 99 -15.47 -2.33 -29.06
CA ALA A 99 -16.22 -1.14 -28.64
C ALA A 99 -15.39 -0.07 -27.91
N GLY A 100 -14.10 0.07 -28.25
CA GLY A 100 -13.22 1.10 -27.69
C GLY A 100 -12.70 0.80 -26.29
N MET A 101 -12.91 -0.41 -25.76
CA MET A 101 -12.42 -0.84 -24.44
C MET A 101 -10.91 -0.84 -24.30
N GLU A 102 -10.15 -0.76 -25.39
CA GLU A 102 -8.70 -0.61 -25.35
C GLU A 102 -8.28 0.67 -24.61
N VAL A 103 -8.98 1.79 -24.84
CA VAL A 103 -8.64 3.09 -24.23
C VAL A 103 -8.64 3.05 -22.69
N PRO A 104 -9.73 2.62 -22.01
CA PRO A 104 -9.72 2.55 -20.55
C PRO A 104 -8.69 1.55 -20.01
N ILE A 105 -8.43 0.45 -20.71
CA ILE A 105 -7.40 -0.52 -20.28
C ILE A 105 -6.02 0.13 -20.30
N GLU A 106 -5.61 0.74 -21.42
CA GLU A 106 -4.30 1.36 -21.55
C GLU A 106 -4.13 2.59 -20.65
N ASN A 107 -5.22 3.32 -20.36
CA ASN A 107 -5.19 4.43 -19.41
C ASN A 107 -4.85 3.97 -17.99
N TRP A 108 -5.41 2.85 -17.54
CA TRP A 108 -5.09 2.26 -16.23
C TRP A 108 -3.66 1.73 -16.16
N VAL A 109 -3.17 1.11 -17.23
CA VAL A 109 -1.77 0.68 -17.35
C VAL A 109 -0.84 1.89 -17.26
N THR A 110 -1.10 2.93 -18.05
CA THR A 110 -0.30 4.17 -18.05
C THR A 110 -0.28 4.83 -16.68
N LEU A 111 -1.44 4.89 -16.01
CA LEU A 111 -1.60 5.48 -14.68
C LEU A 111 -0.66 4.86 -13.63
N VAL A 112 -0.50 3.54 -13.63
CA VAL A 112 0.39 2.86 -12.66
C VAL A 112 1.86 2.91 -13.08
N MET A 113 2.13 2.91 -14.39
CA MET A 113 3.48 2.92 -14.93
C MET A 113 4.15 4.30 -14.82
N ASP A 114 3.38 5.38 -14.95
CA ASP A 114 3.89 6.76 -14.86
C ASP A 114 4.17 7.20 -13.42
N ALA A 115 3.56 6.53 -12.43
CA ALA A 115 3.78 6.84 -11.03
C ALA A 115 5.11 6.24 -10.51
N PRO A 116 5.92 7.04 -9.79
CA PRO A 116 7.30 6.67 -9.46
C PRO A 116 7.42 5.56 -8.40
N ASP A 117 6.42 5.40 -7.54
CA ASP A 117 6.40 4.45 -6.44
C ASP A 117 4.96 4.11 -6.02
N TRP A 118 4.82 3.15 -5.10
CA TRP A 118 3.52 2.70 -4.62
C TRP A 118 2.72 3.72 -3.82
N TYR A 119 3.40 4.63 -3.11
CA TYR A 119 2.71 5.73 -2.44
C TYR A 119 1.95 6.59 -3.46
N HIS A 120 2.61 6.95 -4.56
CA HIS A 120 2.00 7.72 -5.64
C HIS A 120 1.00 6.90 -6.48
N ARG A 121 1.31 5.63 -6.79
CA ARG A 121 0.38 4.72 -7.50
C ARG A 121 -0.93 4.56 -6.76
N SER A 122 -0.87 4.37 -5.43
CA SER A 122 -2.06 4.21 -4.60
C SER A 122 -2.98 5.42 -4.70
N ALA A 123 -2.43 6.64 -4.59
CA ALA A 123 -3.20 7.87 -4.71
C ALA A 123 -3.79 8.04 -6.12
N ALA A 124 -3.03 7.71 -7.15
CA ALA A 124 -3.45 7.79 -8.54
C ALA A 124 -4.61 6.82 -8.85
N LEU A 125 -4.57 5.59 -8.33
CA LEU A 125 -5.60 4.56 -8.55
C LEU A 125 -6.93 4.88 -7.87
N LEU A 126 -6.93 5.51 -6.69
CA LEU A 126 -8.16 5.74 -5.92
C LEU A 126 -9.15 6.69 -6.60
N GLY A 127 -8.66 7.67 -7.36
CA GLY A 127 -9.51 8.62 -8.09
C GLY A 127 -10.40 7.94 -9.13
N PRO A 128 -9.82 7.21 -10.10
CA PRO A 128 -10.59 6.44 -11.09
C PRO A 128 -11.49 5.38 -10.46
N VAL A 129 -11.04 4.65 -9.43
CA VAL A 129 -11.87 3.68 -8.69
C VAL A 129 -13.15 4.34 -8.18
N SER A 130 -13.01 5.43 -7.44
CA SER A 130 -14.15 6.16 -6.87
C SER A 130 -15.04 6.74 -7.97
N SER A 131 -14.46 7.29 -9.03
CA SER A 131 -15.21 7.85 -10.16
C SER A 131 -16.06 6.80 -10.88
N CYS A 132 -15.53 5.58 -11.08
CA CYS A 132 -16.28 4.48 -11.65
C CYS A 132 -17.46 4.06 -10.74
N ILE A 133 -17.22 3.95 -9.43
CA ILE A 133 -18.26 3.58 -8.45
C ILE A 133 -19.37 4.64 -8.41
N GLU A 134 -19.03 5.93 -8.42
CA GLU A 134 -20.02 7.00 -8.45
C GLU A 134 -20.81 7.02 -9.77
N GLU A 135 -20.14 6.85 -10.92
CA GLU A 135 -20.82 6.80 -12.21
C GLU A 135 -21.79 5.62 -12.31
N ALA A 136 -21.47 4.48 -11.68
CA ALA A 136 -22.38 3.32 -11.68
C ALA A 136 -23.75 3.60 -11.07
N LYS A 137 -23.86 4.61 -10.20
CA LYS A 137 -25.14 5.03 -9.59
C LYS A 137 -26.10 5.65 -10.62
N THR A 138 -25.59 6.11 -11.76
CA THR A 138 -26.39 6.70 -12.86
C THR A 138 -26.92 5.66 -13.84
N TRP A 139 -26.45 4.41 -13.74
CA TRP A 139 -26.76 3.36 -14.71
C TRP A 139 -28.21 2.90 -14.58
N ASP A 140 -28.82 2.56 -15.72
CA ASP A 140 -30.12 1.89 -15.80
C ASP A 140 -30.00 0.39 -15.44
N THR A 141 -29.50 0.14 -14.24
CA THR A 141 -29.28 -1.17 -13.62
C THR A 141 -29.91 -1.13 -12.23
N PRO A 142 -30.55 -2.20 -11.74
CA PRO A 142 -31.09 -2.22 -10.38
C PRO A 142 -30.04 -1.81 -9.33
N GLU A 143 -30.40 -0.90 -8.43
CA GLU A 143 -29.50 -0.34 -7.41
C GLU A 143 -28.66 -1.39 -6.65
N PRO A 144 -29.21 -2.55 -6.22
CA PRO A 144 -28.41 -3.57 -5.53
C PRO A 144 -27.31 -4.21 -6.39
N LEU A 145 -27.37 -4.07 -7.71
CA LEU A 145 -26.45 -4.67 -8.67
C LEU A 145 -25.43 -3.66 -9.23
N GLN A 146 -25.69 -2.36 -9.15
CA GLN A 146 -24.81 -1.33 -9.71
C GLN A 146 -23.37 -1.44 -9.18
N GLY A 147 -23.21 -1.47 -7.84
CA GLY A 147 -21.92 -1.60 -7.17
C GLY A 147 -21.17 -2.91 -7.50
N PRO A 148 -21.80 -4.09 -7.32
CA PRO A 148 -21.18 -5.36 -7.67
C PRO A 148 -20.80 -5.50 -9.16
N VAL A 149 -21.58 -4.94 -10.09
CA VAL A 149 -21.25 -5.01 -11.51
C VAL A 149 -20.05 -4.13 -11.84
N VAL A 150 -20.03 -2.88 -11.36
CA VAL A 150 -18.90 -1.98 -11.65
C VAL A 150 -17.61 -2.48 -11.01
N VAL A 151 -17.67 -3.03 -9.79
CA VAL A 151 -16.47 -3.48 -9.09
C VAL A 151 -15.77 -4.63 -9.81
N ILE A 152 -16.53 -5.55 -10.45
CA ILE A 152 -15.94 -6.61 -11.28
C ILE A 152 -15.10 -5.98 -12.41
N GLY A 153 -15.64 -4.98 -13.11
CA GLY A 153 -14.92 -4.28 -14.17
C GLY A 153 -13.66 -3.58 -13.66
N VAL A 154 -13.77 -2.90 -12.51
CA VAL A 154 -12.63 -2.21 -11.87
C VAL A 154 -11.56 -3.20 -11.41
N MET A 155 -11.92 -4.36 -10.87
CA MET A 155 -10.97 -5.41 -10.50
C MET A 155 -10.21 -5.96 -11.71
N HIS A 156 -10.85 -6.08 -12.88
CA HIS A 156 -10.18 -6.47 -14.13
C HIS A 156 -9.19 -5.41 -14.59
N LEU A 157 -9.60 -4.14 -14.60
CA LEU A 157 -8.73 -3.02 -14.97
C LEU A 157 -7.54 -2.89 -14.02
N LEU A 158 -7.78 -2.98 -12.71
CA LEU A 158 -6.73 -2.99 -11.70
C LEU A 158 -5.75 -4.13 -11.95
N THR A 159 -6.23 -5.37 -12.04
CA THR A 159 -5.37 -6.55 -12.21
C THR A 159 -4.56 -6.47 -13.50
N ALA A 160 -5.18 -6.04 -14.61
CA ALA A 160 -4.51 -5.83 -15.88
C ALA A 160 -3.41 -4.76 -15.80
N ALA A 161 -3.63 -3.68 -15.04
CA ALA A 161 -2.61 -2.66 -14.80
C ALA A 161 -1.45 -3.21 -13.95
N LEU A 162 -1.74 -3.96 -12.89
CA LEU A 162 -0.72 -4.56 -12.02
C LEU A 162 0.19 -5.56 -12.76
N GLU A 163 -0.33 -6.24 -13.78
CA GLU A 163 0.47 -7.12 -14.65
C GLU A 163 1.62 -6.42 -15.38
N HIS A 164 1.56 -5.10 -15.55
CA HIS A 164 2.59 -4.34 -16.28
C HIS A 164 3.72 -3.81 -15.39
N LEU A 165 3.52 -3.76 -14.07
CA LEU A 165 4.53 -3.29 -13.12
C LEU A 165 5.75 -4.21 -13.06
N HIS A 166 5.58 -5.49 -13.40
CA HIS A 166 6.63 -6.53 -13.37
C HIS A 166 7.36 -6.65 -12.01
N GLU A 167 6.66 -6.32 -10.93
CA GLU A 167 7.20 -6.45 -9.57
C GLU A 167 7.39 -7.91 -9.21
N LYS A 168 8.45 -8.18 -8.46
CA LYS A 168 8.82 -9.53 -8.02
C LYS A 168 8.36 -9.84 -6.61
N GLU A 169 8.08 -8.81 -5.84
CA GLU A 169 7.68 -8.92 -4.44
C GLU A 169 6.82 -7.71 -4.02
N ILE A 170 6.07 -7.90 -2.95
CA ILE A 170 5.37 -6.87 -2.19
C ILE A 170 6.26 -6.47 -1.01
N ASP A 171 6.65 -5.20 -0.94
CA ASP A 171 7.53 -4.65 0.10
C ASP A 171 6.90 -3.50 0.91
N CYS A 172 5.68 -3.08 0.55
CA CYS A 172 4.98 -1.97 1.19
C CYS A 172 3.45 -2.18 1.27
N LEU A 173 2.83 -1.40 2.16
CA LEU A 173 1.42 -1.48 2.52
C LEU A 173 0.51 -1.18 1.33
N GLU A 174 0.81 -0.11 0.59
CA GLU A 174 0.07 0.25 -0.61
C GLU A 174 0.01 -0.88 -1.63
N ALA A 175 1.18 -1.46 -1.97
CA ALA A 175 1.26 -2.60 -2.88
C ALA A 175 0.40 -3.75 -2.36
N ALA A 176 0.58 -4.12 -1.09
CA ALA A 176 -0.13 -5.22 -0.48
C ALA A 176 -1.66 -5.01 -0.51
N ALA A 177 -2.12 -3.78 -0.26
CA ALA A 177 -3.53 -3.40 -0.30
C ALA A 177 -4.13 -3.60 -1.70
N PHE A 178 -3.48 -3.12 -2.76
CA PHE A 178 -4.02 -3.26 -4.11
C PHE A 178 -3.87 -4.69 -4.67
N TYR A 179 -2.75 -5.36 -4.42
CA TYR A 179 -2.58 -6.77 -4.81
C TYR A 179 -3.60 -7.68 -4.11
N SER A 180 -3.96 -7.39 -2.85
CA SER A 180 -5.00 -8.15 -2.12
C SER A 180 -6.36 -8.17 -2.81
N LEU A 181 -6.67 -7.15 -3.63
CA LEU A 181 -7.93 -7.00 -4.36
C LEU A 181 -7.82 -7.40 -5.84
N SER A 182 -6.67 -7.94 -6.27
CA SER A 182 -6.49 -8.43 -7.64
C SER A 182 -7.22 -9.75 -7.88
N LEU A 183 -7.41 -10.10 -9.16
CA LEU A 183 -8.08 -11.34 -9.59
C LEU A 183 -7.17 -12.57 -9.62
N HIS A 184 -5.87 -12.40 -9.34
CA HIS A 184 -4.94 -13.52 -9.23
C HIS A 184 -4.87 -13.99 -7.79
N ASP A 185 -5.30 -15.23 -7.53
CA ASP A 185 -5.37 -15.80 -6.19
C ASP A 185 -4.02 -15.75 -5.45
N GLU A 186 -2.92 -16.01 -6.17
CA GLU A 186 -1.56 -15.94 -5.65
C GLU A 186 -1.17 -14.54 -5.19
N TRP A 187 -1.59 -13.51 -5.92
CA TRP A 187 -1.29 -12.11 -5.59
C TRP A 187 -2.21 -11.60 -4.49
N SER A 188 -3.49 -11.96 -4.55
CA SER A 188 -4.44 -11.66 -3.50
C SER A 188 -3.97 -12.23 -2.16
N SER A 189 -3.58 -13.51 -2.16
CA SER A 189 -3.04 -14.19 -0.99
C SER A 189 -1.74 -13.57 -0.48
N ALA A 190 -0.80 -13.22 -1.38
CA ALA A 190 0.45 -12.56 -1.00
C ALA A 190 0.18 -11.20 -0.32
N GLY A 191 -0.72 -10.39 -0.89
CA GLY A 191 -1.12 -9.10 -0.31
C GLY A 191 -1.77 -9.24 1.07
N LEU A 192 -2.72 -10.17 1.21
CA LEU A 192 -3.38 -10.44 2.49
C LEU A 192 -2.38 -10.91 3.56
N ASN A 193 -1.48 -11.84 3.21
CA ASN A 193 -0.47 -12.35 4.13
C ASN A 193 0.52 -11.26 4.58
N TRP A 194 0.86 -10.33 3.69
CA TRP A 194 1.71 -9.19 4.02
C TRP A 194 1.03 -8.24 5.02
N LEU A 195 -0.26 -7.97 4.81
CA LEU A 195 -1.09 -7.05 5.61
C LEU A 195 -1.51 -7.59 6.97
N GLU A 196 -1.81 -8.88 7.06
CA GLU A 196 -2.41 -9.53 8.24
C GLU A 196 -1.71 -9.16 9.56
N PRO A 197 -0.35 -9.16 9.67
CA PRO A 197 0.29 -8.90 10.96
C PRO A 197 0.29 -7.42 11.37
N ILE A 198 -0.06 -6.49 10.46
CA ILE A 198 -0.18 -5.05 10.74
C ILE A 198 -1.64 -4.56 10.68
N ARG A 199 -2.61 -5.49 10.60
CA ARG A 199 -4.03 -5.19 10.41
C ARG A 199 -4.61 -4.23 11.46
N SER A 200 -4.15 -4.34 12.70
CA SER A 200 -4.63 -3.53 13.83
C SER A 200 -3.75 -2.31 14.13
N THR A 201 -2.75 -2.03 13.30
CA THR A 201 -1.79 -0.93 13.47
C THR A 201 -1.80 -0.04 12.24
N TRP A 202 -0.73 -0.06 11.44
CA TRP A 202 -0.53 0.77 10.27
C TRP A 202 -1.66 0.63 9.25
N LEU A 203 -2.15 -0.59 9.02
CA LEU A 203 -3.26 -0.79 8.09
C LEU A 203 -4.55 -0.12 8.58
N ALA A 204 -4.86 -0.20 9.86
CA ALA A 204 -6.07 0.43 10.41
C ALA A 204 -6.06 1.95 10.21
N ASP A 205 -4.91 2.59 10.44
CA ASP A 205 -4.75 4.04 10.21
C ASP A 205 -4.80 4.37 8.71
N TRP A 206 -4.15 3.55 7.88
CA TRP A 206 -4.13 3.72 6.42
C TRP A 206 -5.53 3.60 5.80
N LEU A 207 -6.34 2.63 6.23
CA LEU A 207 -7.73 2.46 5.82
C LEU A 207 -8.60 3.63 6.28
N THR A 208 -8.41 4.12 7.50
CA THR A 208 -9.13 5.28 8.02
C THR A 208 -8.85 6.53 7.17
N ALA A 209 -7.62 6.69 6.70
CA ALA A 209 -7.22 7.81 5.84
C ALA A 209 -7.69 7.66 4.38
N ARG A 210 -8.17 6.48 3.95
CA ARG A 210 -8.51 6.17 2.55
C ARG A 210 -9.91 5.56 2.43
N PRO A 211 -10.97 6.36 2.67
CA PRO A 211 -12.35 5.87 2.58
C PRO A 211 -12.73 5.35 1.20
N GLN A 212 -12.14 5.87 0.12
CA GLN A 212 -12.38 5.37 -1.25
C GLN A 212 -11.87 3.93 -1.43
N PHE A 213 -10.72 3.60 -0.82
CA PHE A 213 -10.21 2.24 -0.83
C PHE A 213 -11.16 1.32 -0.06
N VAL A 214 -11.62 1.78 1.10
CA VAL A 214 -12.54 1.02 1.96
C VAL A 214 -13.85 0.72 1.24
N GLU A 215 -14.44 1.69 0.56
CA GLU A 215 -15.65 1.50 -0.24
C GLU A 215 -15.43 0.48 -1.36
N PHE A 216 -14.33 0.60 -2.10
CA PHE A 216 -13.94 -0.35 -3.13
C PHE A 216 -13.77 -1.76 -2.57
N ALA A 217 -13.02 -1.91 -1.48
CA ALA A 217 -12.81 -3.19 -0.81
C ALA A 217 -14.13 -3.83 -0.31
N ARG A 218 -15.08 -3.03 0.19
CA ARG A 218 -16.43 -3.52 0.57
C ARG A 218 -17.17 -4.09 -0.63
N LEU A 219 -17.14 -3.41 -1.78
CA LEU A 219 -17.76 -3.93 -3.00
C LEU A 219 -17.06 -5.19 -3.50
N CYS A 220 -15.72 -5.24 -3.45
CA CYS A 220 -14.95 -6.44 -3.80
C CYS A 220 -15.37 -7.64 -2.94
N ARG A 221 -15.67 -7.43 -1.65
CA ARG A 221 -16.16 -8.50 -0.76
C ARG A 221 -17.54 -9.04 -1.12
N ILE A 222 -18.39 -8.25 -1.77
CA ILE A 222 -19.70 -8.74 -2.23
C ILE A 222 -19.51 -9.75 -3.37
N VAL A 223 -18.55 -9.48 -4.27
CA VAL A 223 -18.28 -10.33 -5.44
C VAL A 223 -17.29 -11.45 -5.16
N ASN A 224 -16.44 -11.28 -4.15
CA ASN A 224 -15.53 -12.28 -3.61
C ASN A 224 -15.69 -12.38 -2.07
N PRO A 225 -16.64 -13.20 -1.58
CA PRO A 225 -16.93 -13.34 -0.15
C PRO A 225 -15.77 -13.87 0.71
N ASP A 226 -14.75 -14.49 0.10
CA ASP A 226 -13.58 -15.02 0.81
C ASP A 226 -12.61 -13.92 1.23
N LEU A 227 -12.74 -12.70 0.70
CA LEU A 227 -11.96 -11.54 1.12
C LEU A 227 -12.25 -11.19 2.60
N PRO A 228 -11.23 -11.15 3.47
CA PRO A 228 -11.42 -10.90 4.90
C PRO A 228 -12.06 -9.55 5.18
N ALA A 229 -12.99 -9.50 6.15
CA ALA A 229 -13.71 -8.27 6.48
C ALA A 229 -12.81 -7.09 6.88
N TRP A 230 -11.68 -7.37 7.53
CA TRP A 230 -10.75 -6.36 7.98
C TRP A 230 -10.08 -5.58 6.84
N ILE A 231 -10.00 -6.11 5.61
CA ILE A 231 -9.46 -5.36 4.45
C ILE A 231 -10.35 -4.16 4.08
N ALA A 232 -11.63 -4.26 4.44
CA ALA A 232 -12.64 -3.24 4.24
C ALA A 232 -12.89 -2.39 5.50
N GLY A 233 -11.96 -2.43 6.46
CA GLY A 233 -12.04 -1.66 7.71
C GLY A 233 -13.10 -2.17 8.70
N ASP A 234 -13.72 -3.31 8.43
CA ASP A 234 -14.71 -3.91 9.32
C ASP A 234 -13.95 -4.60 10.48
N ARG A 235 -14.15 -4.11 11.70
CA ARG A 235 -13.58 -4.71 12.91
C ARG A 235 -14.49 -5.85 13.37
N THR A 236 -14.20 -7.08 12.92
CA THR A 236 -14.77 -8.31 13.49
C THR A 236 -14.12 -8.65 14.83
#